data_AF-A0A7R7CR61-F1
#
_entry.id   AF-A0A7R7CR61-F1
#
_cell.length_a   1.000
_cell.length_b   1.000
_cell.length_c   1.000
_cell.angle_alpha   90.00
_cell.angle_beta   90.00
_cell.angle_gamma   90.00
#
_symmetry.space_group_name_H-M   'P 1'
#
loop_
_entity.id
_entity.type
_entity.pdbx_description
1 polymer ?
#
loop_
_entity_poly.entity_id
_entity_poly.type
_entity_poly.pdbx_seq_one_letter_code
_entity_poly.pdbx_strand_id
1 'polypeptide(L)'
;MNPALSLPFLDIFSRRSEVSEVVSATRVLWGQIIVVFTIVLVAVWAATQWTAWRLGFQGQLGSPWFEVAGLPLYPPPAFFWWWYFFDAYAPHVFMEGGAIAASGSFIAIAVADRALLVRP
;
A
#
# COMPACT_ATOMS: atom_id res chain seq x y z
N MET A 1 -23.72 -34.76 42.68
CA MET A 1 -23.61 -34.05 41.39
C MET A 1 -23.71 -32.57 41.68
N ASN A 2 -22.61 -31.83 41.68
CA ASN A 2 -22.65 -30.38 41.88
C ASN A 2 -21.63 -29.71 40.94
N PRO A 3 -22.06 -29.17 39.78
CA PRO A 3 -21.18 -28.48 38.84
C PRO A 3 -21.20 -26.98 39.14
N ALA A 4 -20.53 -26.51 40.20
CA ALA A 4 -20.57 -25.09 40.57
C ALA A 4 -19.31 -24.57 41.27
N LEU A 5 -18.13 -25.05 40.87
CA LEU A 5 -16.83 -24.44 41.21
C LEU A 5 -16.12 -23.96 39.93
N SER A 6 -16.82 -23.16 39.12
CA SER A 6 -16.21 -22.41 38.01
C SER A 6 -15.58 -21.14 38.57
N LEU A 7 -14.28 -21.20 38.86
CA LEU A 7 -13.55 -20.20 39.62
C LEU A 7 -13.43 -18.89 38.81
N PRO A 8 -13.99 -17.75 39.29
CA PRO A 8 -13.97 -16.47 38.55
C PRO A 8 -12.57 -15.96 38.25
N PHE A 9 -11.55 -16.40 39.00
CA PHE A 9 -10.16 -16.07 38.70
C PHE A 9 -9.64 -16.75 37.43
N LEU A 10 -10.10 -17.96 37.10
CA LEU A 10 -9.66 -18.70 35.90
C LEU A 10 -10.19 -18.05 34.61
N ASP A 11 -11.40 -17.50 34.66
CA ASP A 11 -12.02 -16.77 33.54
C ASP A 11 -11.23 -15.48 33.20
N ILE A 12 -10.75 -14.76 34.22
CA ILE A 12 -9.90 -13.57 34.04
C ILE A 12 -8.58 -13.91 33.35
N PHE A 13 -7.93 -15.02 33.72
CA PHE A 13 -6.68 -15.45 33.09
C PHE A 13 -6.90 -15.90 31.65
N SER A 14 -7.95 -16.68 31.37
CA SER A 14 -8.32 -17.11 30.01
C SER A 14 -8.64 -15.92 29.10
N ARG A 15 -9.43 -14.97 29.60
CA ARG A 15 -9.78 -13.74 28.89
C ARG A 15 -8.56 -12.85 28.65
N ARG A 16 -7.60 -12.81 29.60
CA ARG A 16 -6.36 -12.04 29.46
C ARG A 16 -5.44 -12.63 28.39
N SER A 17 -5.32 -13.95 28.28
CA SER A 17 -4.56 -14.59 27.20
C SER A 17 -5.19 -14.31 25.84
N GLU A 18 -6.51 -14.46 25.71
CA GLU A 18 -7.24 -14.24 24.45
C GLU A 18 -7.12 -12.77 23.99
N VAL A 19 -7.28 -11.81 24.91
CA VAL A 19 -7.08 -10.38 24.61
C VAL A 19 -5.64 -10.07 24.20
N SER A 20 -4.63 -10.67 24.86
CA SER A 20 -3.22 -10.45 24.48
C SER A 20 -2.90 -10.98 23.08
N GLU A 21 -3.51 -12.10 22.70
CA GLU A 21 -3.38 -12.71 21.38
C GLU A 21 -4.09 -11.89 20.31
N VAL A 22 -5.31 -11.40 20.58
CA VAL A 22 -6.06 -10.51 19.68
C VAL A 22 -5.34 -9.18 19.47
N VAL A 23 -4.78 -8.57 20.54
CA VAL A 23 -4.01 -7.34 20.42
C VAL A 23 -2.72 -7.55 19.62
N SER A 24 -2.04 -8.69 19.82
CA SER A 24 -0.85 -9.07 19.04
C SER A 24 -1.18 -9.29 17.56
N ALA A 25 -2.20 -10.09 17.27
CA ALA A 25 -2.66 -10.40 15.91
C ALA A 25 -3.09 -9.13 15.16
N THR A 26 -3.84 -8.25 15.82
CA THR A 26 -4.27 -6.97 15.24
C THR A 26 -3.09 -6.07 14.90
N ARG A 27 -2.09 -5.95 15.80
CA ARG A 27 -0.88 -5.14 15.54
C ARG A 27 -0.06 -5.65 14.35
N VAL A 28 0.07 -6.96 14.19
CA VAL A 28 0.78 -7.57 13.05
C VAL A 28 0.05 -7.30 11.73
N LEU A 29 -1.28 -7.44 11.72
CA LEU A 29 -2.10 -7.16 10.53
C LEU A 29 -2.01 -5.68 10.11
N TRP A 30 -2.07 -4.74 11.06
CA TRP A 30 -1.91 -3.31 10.75
C TRP A 30 -0.53 -2.99 10.17
N GLY A 31 0.53 -3.61 10.69
CA GLY A 31 1.87 -3.48 10.13
C GLY A 31 1.94 -3.92 8.67
N GLN A 32 1.32 -5.06 8.34
CA GLN A 32 1.25 -5.57 6.96
C GLN A 32 0.48 -4.63 6.03
N ILE A 33 -0.68 -4.14 6.46
CA ILE A 33 -1.50 -3.20 5.67
C ILE A 33 -0.69 -1.95 5.33
N ILE A 34 0.00 -1.36 6.31
CA ILE A 34 0.81 -0.15 6.10
C ILE A 34 1.97 -0.41 5.13
N VAL A 35 2.65 -1.55 5.25
CA VAL A 35 3.76 -1.92 4.36
C VAL A 35 3.27 -2.12 2.93
N VAL A 36 2.23 -2.93 2.73
CA VAL A 36 1.63 -3.17 1.40
C VAL A 36 1.15 -1.85 0.79
N PHE A 37 0.44 -1.04 1.58
CA PHE A 37 -0.04 0.26 1.14
C PHE A 37 1.10 1.19 0.70
N THR A 38 2.20 1.22 1.45
CA THR A 38 3.37 2.04 1.13
C THR A 38 4.06 1.57 -0.14
N ILE A 39 4.21 0.25 -0.34
CA ILE A 39 4.79 -0.31 -1.58
C ILE A 39 3.95 0.09 -2.79
N VAL A 40 2.63 -0.09 -2.71
CA VAL A 40 1.70 0.30 -3.78
C VAL A 40 1.77 1.80 -4.04
N LEU A 41 1.78 2.62 -2.99
CA LEU A 41 1.88 4.08 -3.11
C LEU A 41 3.17 4.52 -3.83
N VAL A 42 4.31 3.92 -3.47
CA VAL A 42 5.61 4.21 -4.11
C VAL A 42 5.62 3.76 -5.57
N ALA A 43 5.05 2.60 -5.88
CA ALA A 43 4.98 2.09 -7.25
C ALA A 43 4.09 2.97 -8.15
N VAL A 44 2.92 3.37 -7.64
CA VAL A 44 2.04 4.32 -8.32
C VAL A 44 2.75 5.65 -8.50
N TRP A 45 3.49 6.14 -7.50
CA TRP A 45 4.23 7.38 -7.62
C TRP A 45 5.34 7.32 -8.68
N ALA A 46 6.07 6.20 -8.74
CA ALA A 46 7.07 5.96 -9.78
C ALA A 46 6.43 5.96 -11.18
N ALA A 47 5.26 5.33 -11.35
CA ALA A 47 4.50 5.38 -12.59
C ALA A 47 4.11 6.82 -12.96
N THR A 48 3.65 7.61 -11.99
CA THR A 48 3.34 9.03 -12.20
C THR A 48 4.55 9.82 -12.69
N GLN A 49 5.70 9.68 -12.03
CA GLN A 49 6.91 10.40 -12.46
C GLN A 49 7.40 9.94 -13.84
N TRP A 50 7.31 8.64 -14.13
CA TRP A 50 7.64 8.08 -15.44
C TRP A 50 6.75 8.69 -16.54
N THR A 51 5.44 8.71 -16.33
CA THR A 51 4.49 9.30 -17.26
C THR A 51 4.70 10.80 -17.43
N ALA A 52 4.96 11.53 -16.34
CA ALA A 52 5.26 12.97 -16.40
C ALA A 52 6.52 13.26 -17.22
N TRP A 53 7.57 12.46 -17.04
CA TRP A 53 8.81 12.55 -17.81
C TRP A 53 8.58 12.25 -19.30
N ARG A 54 7.83 11.19 -19.62
CA ARG A 54 7.50 10.82 -21.01
C ARG A 54 6.62 11.86 -21.72
N LEU A 55 5.78 12.57 -20.97
CA LEU A 55 4.95 13.68 -21.46
C LEU A 55 5.68 15.04 -21.43
N GLY A 56 6.96 15.06 -21.06
CA GLY A 56 7.79 16.26 -21.10
C GLY A 56 7.41 17.34 -20.09
N PHE A 57 6.79 16.96 -18.96
CA PHE A 57 6.36 17.90 -17.91
C PHE A 57 5.49 19.06 -18.44
N GLN A 58 4.63 18.76 -19.42
CA GLN A 58 3.75 19.76 -20.02
C GLN A 58 2.84 20.43 -18.97
N GLY A 59 2.60 21.73 -19.13
CA GLY A 59 1.73 22.50 -18.22
C GLY A 59 0.28 21.98 -18.14
N GLN A 60 -0.16 21.18 -19.13
CA GLN A 60 -1.48 20.54 -19.13
C GLN A 60 -1.63 19.43 -18.07
N LEU A 61 -0.52 18.92 -17.51
CA LEU A 61 -0.54 17.96 -16.41
C LEU A 61 -0.98 18.58 -15.08
N GLY A 62 -1.08 19.92 -15.03
CA GLY A 62 -1.42 20.70 -13.86
C GLY A 62 -0.19 21.18 -13.09
N SER A 63 -0.44 21.84 -11.95
CA SER A 63 0.62 22.31 -11.07
C SER A 63 1.33 21.13 -10.40
N PRO A 64 2.67 21.09 -10.41
CA PRO A 64 3.40 20.14 -9.58
C PRO A 64 3.10 20.40 -8.10
N TRP A 65 3.24 19.35 -7.30
CA TRP A 65 3.12 19.45 -5.86
C TRP A 65 4.37 20.11 -5.27
N PHE A 66 5.54 19.69 -5.75
CA PHE A 66 6.84 20.21 -5.36
C PHE A 66 7.80 20.19 -6.55
N GLU A 67 8.86 20.99 -6.51
CA GLU A 67 9.97 20.88 -7.45
C GLU A 67 11.22 20.44 -6.71
N VAL A 68 11.87 19.37 -7.18
CA VAL A 68 13.12 18.87 -6.61
C VAL A 68 14.19 18.95 -7.68
N ALA A 69 15.23 19.76 -7.43
CA ALA A 69 16.32 19.98 -8.39
C ALA A 69 15.85 20.43 -9.80
N GLY A 70 14.76 21.20 -9.87
CA GLY A 70 14.16 21.66 -11.13
C GLY A 70 13.28 20.61 -11.83
N LEU A 71 13.07 19.43 -11.23
CA LEU A 71 12.10 18.44 -11.71
C LEU A 71 10.76 18.59 -10.99
N PRO A 72 9.65 18.77 -11.72
CA PRO A 72 8.32 18.89 -11.12
C PRO A 72 7.83 17.52 -10.65
N LEU A 73 7.58 17.41 -9.34
CA LEU A 73 7.02 16.22 -8.71
C LEU A 73 5.50 16.33 -8.59
N TYR A 74 4.83 15.36 -9.19
CA TYR A 74 3.38 15.20 -9.11
C TYR A 74 2.94 14.24 -8.00
N PRO A 75 1.70 14.39 -7.49
CA PRO A 75 1.18 13.51 -6.45
C PRO A 75 0.93 12.09 -7.00
N PRO A 76 1.10 11.03 -6.20
CA PRO A 76 0.95 9.64 -6.65
C PRO A 76 -0.34 9.36 -7.46
N PRO A 77 -1.55 9.76 -7.02
CA PRO A 77 -2.77 9.44 -7.75
C PRO A 77 -2.96 10.23 -9.07
N ALA A 78 -2.08 11.19 -9.40
CA ALA A 78 -2.21 11.97 -10.65
C ALA A 78 -2.15 11.10 -11.91
N PHE A 79 -1.40 9.98 -11.87
CA PHE A 79 -1.33 9.02 -12.97
C PHE A 79 -2.71 8.55 -13.44
N PHE A 80 -3.63 8.25 -12.52
CA PHE A 80 -4.98 7.81 -12.87
C PHE A 80 -5.81 8.90 -13.55
N TRP A 81 -5.64 10.15 -13.09
CA TRP A 81 -6.32 11.30 -13.69
C TRP A 81 -5.82 11.53 -15.11
N TRP A 82 -4.50 11.47 -15.30
CA TRP A 82 -3.90 11.62 -16.62
C TRP A 82 -4.24 10.46 -17.54
N TRP A 83 -4.34 9.24 -17.01
CA TRP A 83 -4.81 8.10 -17.81
C TRP A 83 -6.20 8.40 -18.36
N TYR A 84 -7.13 8.86 -17.52
CA TYR A 84 -8.48 9.18 -17.98
C TYR A 84 -8.52 10.27 -19.08
N PHE A 85 -7.70 11.31 -18.96
CA PHE A 85 -7.72 12.44 -19.91
C PHE A 85 -6.83 12.27 -21.13
N PHE A 86 -5.63 11.68 -20.98
CA PHE A 86 -4.56 11.72 -21.97
C PHE A 86 -4.26 10.37 -22.63
N ASP A 87 -4.85 9.26 -22.16
CA ASP A 87 -4.58 7.93 -22.73
C ASP A 87 -4.89 7.83 -24.21
N ALA A 88 -5.91 8.53 -24.69
CA ALA A 88 -6.22 8.62 -26.12
C ALA A 88 -5.10 9.22 -26.97
N TYR A 89 -4.24 10.07 -26.37
CA TYR A 89 -3.16 10.77 -27.08
C TYR A 89 -1.84 9.99 -27.04
N ALA A 90 -1.55 9.29 -25.94
CA ALA A 90 -0.28 8.60 -25.73
C ALA A 90 -0.44 7.25 -25.01
N PRO A 91 -1.20 6.29 -25.58
CA PRO A 91 -1.58 5.06 -24.89
C PRO A 91 -0.38 4.20 -24.51
N HIS A 92 0.70 4.23 -25.30
CA HIS A 92 1.93 3.49 -25.01
C HIS A 92 2.61 3.96 -23.72
N VAL A 93 2.58 5.26 -23.41
CA VAL A 93 3.16 5.81 -22.17
C VAL A 93 2.39 5.34 -20.94
N PHE A 94 1.06 5.29 -21.03
CA PHE A 94 0.20 4.82 -19.95
C PHE A 94 0.30 3.31 -19.75
N MET A 95 0.49 2.53 -20.82
CA MET A 95 0.80 1.10 -20.70
C MET A 95 2.15 0.86 -20.01
N GLU A 96 3.20 1.62 -20.35
CA GLU A 96 4.50 1.55 -19.66
C GLU A 96 4.38 1.93 -18.18
N GLY A 97 3.73 3.06 -17.88
CA GLY A 97 3.48 3.49 -16.50
C GLY A 97 2.62 2.51 -15.71
N GLY A 98 1.60 1.93 -16.36
CA GLY A 98 0.75 0.90 -15.78
C GLY A 98 1.52 -0.38 -15.47
N ALA A 99 2.46 -0.78 -16.34
CA ALA A 99 3.35 -1.92 -16.09
C ALA A 99 4.26 -1.67 -14.86
N ILE A 100 4.77 -0.45 -14.71
CA ILE A 100 5.54 -0.04 -13.52
C ILE A 100 4.67 -0.16 -12.26
N ALA A 101 3.46 0.40 -12.27
CA ALA A 101 2.54 0.32 -11.14
C ALA A 101 2.18 -1.14 -10.80
N ALA A 102 1.89 -1.97 -11.81
CA ALA A 102 1.56 -3.38 -11.63
C ALA A 102 2.73 -4.18 -11.04
N SER A 103 3.98 -3.88 -11.45
CA SER A 103 5.17 -4.53 -10.91
C SER A 103 5.31 -4.34 -9.39
N GLY A 104 4.96 -3.15 -8.88
CA GLY A 104 4.96 -2.88 -7.45
C GLY A 104 3.92 -3.68 -6.67
N SER A 105 2.76 -3.94 -7.26
CA SER A 105 1.72 -4.78 -6.67
C SER A 105 2.18 -6.23 -6.50
N PHE A 106 2.92 -6.79 -7.47
CA PHE A 106 3.50 -8.12 -7.36
C PHE A 106 4.54 -8.22 -6.22
N ILE A 107 5.37 -7.18 -6.07
CA ILE A 107 6.33 -7.10 -4.95
C ILE A 107 5.58 -7.02 -3.61
N ALA A 108 4.49 -6.25 -3.54
CA ALA A 108 3.70 -6.12 -2.33
C ALA A 108 3.07 -7.46 -1.88
N ILE A 109 2.57 -8.26 -2.83
CA ILE A 109 2.05 -9.61 -2.57
C ILE A 109 3.14 -10.51 -1.99
N ALA A 110 4.33 -10.55 -2.62
CA ALA A 110 5.44 -11.36 -2.14
C ALA A 110 5.93 -10.96 -0.73
N VAL A 111 5.88 -9.67 -0.38
CA VAL A 111 6.25 -9.16 0.95
C VAL A 111 5.21 -9.53 2.00
N ALA A 112 3.92 -9.49 1.67
CA ALA A 112 2.84 -9.86 2.58
C ALA A 112 2.96 -11.33 3.02
N ASP A 113 3.30 -12.22 2.09
CA ASP A 113 3.40 -13.66 2.36
C ASP A 113 4.62 -14.04 3.22
N ARG A 114 5.74 -13.30 3.08
CA ARG A 114 7.00 -13.61 3.79
C ARG A 114 6.87 -13.52 5.32
N ALA A 115 5.90 -12.79 5.84
CA ALA A 115 5.65 -12.67 7.28
C ALA A 115 4.80 -13.81 7.86
N LEU A 116 4.13 -14.63 7.03
CA LEU A 116 3.34 -15.77 7.50
C LEU A 116 4.20 -17.01 7.78
N LEU A 117 5.37 -17.13 7.14
CA LEU A 117 6.31 -18.26 7.29
C LEU A 117 7.38 -18.03 8.37
N VAL A 118 7.46 -16.83 8.95
CA VAL A 118 8.38 -16.49 10.05
C VAL A 118 7.59 -16.31 11.34
N ARG A 119 6.80 -17.33 11.69
CA ARG A 119 6.23 -17.47 13.03
C ARG A 119 6.94 -18.64 13.72
N PRO A 120 7.72 -18.42 14.79
CA PRO A 120 8.18 -19.52 15.65
C PRO A 120 7.01 -20.17 16.38
#